data_AF-A0A5B8V446-F1
#
_entry.id   AF-A0A5B8V446-F1
#
_cell.length_a   1.000
_cell.length_b   1.000
_cell.length_c   1.000
_cell.angle_alpha   90.00
_cell.angle_beta   90.00
_cell.angle_gamma   90.00
#
_symmetry.space_group_name_H-M   'P 1'
#
loop_
_entity.id
_entity.type
_entity.pdbx_description
1 polymer ?
#
loop_
_entity_poly.entity_id
_entity_poly.type
_entity_poly.pdbx_seq_one_letter_code
_entity_poly.pdbx_strand_id
1 'polypeptide(L)'
;MANYWNIPGVPHKGWEYETIIDLREEGEEYETCMMCGKEEIRYVHILSHDEVAETYRVGCVCAEKMTGDYVNPKERQRQLENKAKRKENWKYKDWKQSQKGNDYYKFEEHLLVIFRDKKTNKFKYTIDGNFGLNSYQYLSEAKEAIFNKIEEMKEHGDW
;
A
#
# COMPACT_ATOMS: atom_id res chain seq x y z
N MET A 1 -10.72 12.38 20.99
CA MET A 1 -11.98 11.87 20.40
C MET A 1 -12.81 11.17 21.45
N ALA A 2 -14.08 10.87 21.17
CA ALA A 2 -14.92 10.04 22.04
C ALA A 2 -14.41 8.59 22.06
N ASN A 3 -14.60 7.90 23.20
CA ASN A 3 -14.34 6.47 23.32
C ASN A 3 -15.65 5.72 23.19
N TYR A 4 -15.93 5.20 22.01
CA TYR A 4 -17.20 4.54 21.69
C TYR A 4 -17.36 3.17 22.36
N TRP A 5 -16.30 2.58 22.92
CA TRP A 5 -16.42 1.40 23.80
C TRP A 5 -17.26 1.68 25.06
N ASN A 6 -17.43 2.95 25.44
CA ASN A 6 -18.17 3.36 26.63
C ASN A 6 -19.53 3.99 26.29
N ILE A 7 -19.92 4.01 25.01
CA ILE A 7 -21.15 4.67 24.55
C ILE A 7 -22.25 3.62 24.38
N PRO A 8 -23.35 3.68 25.15
CA PRO A 8 -24.49 2.79 24.95
C PRO A 8 -25.07 2.95 23.53
N GLY A 9 -25.42 1.83 22.90
CA GLY A 9 -26.02 1.81 21.57
C GLY A 9 -25.02 1.67 20.41
N VAL A 10 -23.71 1.68 20.67
CA VAL A 10 -22.71 1.31 19.66
C VAL A 10 -22.46 -0.20 19.74
N PRO A 11 -22.59 -0.96 18.64
CA PRO A 11 -22.25 -2.37 18.65
C PRO A 11 -20.77 -2.59 18.97
N HIS A 12 -20.48 -3.50 19.90
CA HIS A 12 -19.11 -3.84 20.30
C HIS A 12 -18.53 -5.04 19.52
N LYS A 13 -19.40 -5.76 18.82
CA LYS A 13 -19.16 -7.03 18.10
C LYS A 13 -20.05 -7.06 16.86
N GLY A 14 -19.78 -7.99 15.94
CA GLY A 14 -20.61 -8.19 14.74
C GLY A 14 -20.25 -7.26 13.59
N TRP A 15 -19.12 -6.54 13.67
CA TRP A 15 -18.65 -5.71 12.58
C TRP A 15 -18.06 -6.57 11.46
N GLU A 16 -18.36 -6.19 10.23
CA GLU A 16 -17.81 -6.80 9.03
C GLU A 16 -16.55 -6.05 8.60
N TYR A 17 -15.59 -6.80 8.06
CA TYR A 17 -14.30 -6.25 7.64
C TYR A 17 -14.34 -5.91 6.15
N GLU A 18 -14.20 -4.64 5.83
CA GLU A 18 -14.21 -4.18 4.44
C GLU A 18 -12.81 -4.23 3.84
N THR A 19 -11.88 -3.45 4.40
CA THR A 19 -10.53 -3.31 3.85
C THR A 19 -9.56 -2.69 4.86
N ILE A 20 -8.30 -2.56 4.46
CA ILE A 20 -7.27 -1.79 5.15
C ILE A 20 -6.56 -0.86 4.18
N ILE A 21 -6.25 0.35 4.64
CA ILE A 21 -5.50 1.35 3.88
C ILE A 21 -4.26 1.80 4.65
N ASP A 22 -3.22 2.20 3.92
CA ASP A 22 -2.05 2.90 4.47
C ASP A 22 -2.18 4.39 4.14
N LEU A 23 -2.42 5.23 5.16
CA LEU A 23 -2.64 6.67 4.98
C LEU A 23 -1.51 7.38 4.23
N ARG A 24 -0.28 6.88 4.34
CA ARG A 24 0.86 7.50 3.64
C ARG A 24 0.79 7.32 2.12
N GLU A 25 0.09 6.30 1.63
CA GLU A 25 -0.18 6.16 0.19
C GLU A 25 -1.23 7.16 -0.28
N GLU A 26 -2.06 7.68 0.63
CA GLU A 26 -3.08 8.72 0.36
C GLU A 26 -2.55 10.15 0.63
N GLY A 27 -1.32 10.29 1.13
CA GLY A 27 -0.70 11.58 1.44
C GLY A 27 -0.92 12.08 2.87
N GLU A 28 -1.49 11.25 3.74
CA GLU A 28 -1.74 11.55 5.16
C GLU A 28 -0.78 10.78 6.08
N GLU A 29 -0.50 11.27 7.30
CA GLU A 29 0.42 10.57 8.21
C GLU A 29 -0.27 9.61 9.17
N TYR A 30 -1.26 10.11 9.91
CA TYR A 30 -2.00 9.40 10.94
C TYR A 30 -3.42 9.97 11.05
N GLU A 31 -4.34 9.16 11.55
CA GLU A 31 -5.63 9.62 12.07
C GLU A 31 -5.90 9.00 13.44
N THR A 32 -6.83 9.56 14.22
CA THR A 32 -7.21 8.95 15.50
C THR A 32 -8.22 7.82 15.29
N CYS A 33 -7.97 6.65 15.88
CA CYS A 33 -8.88 5.50 15.86
C CYS A 33 -10.29 5.89 16.33
N MET A 34 -11.29 5.72 15.46
CA MET A 34 -12.66 6.13 15.76
C MET A 34 -13.20 5.43 17.01
N MET A 35 -12.95 4.13 17.20
CA MET A 35 -13.57 3.37 18.30
C MET A 35 -13.02 3.73 19.68
N CYS A 36 -11.68 3.73 19.86
CA CYS A 36 -11.08 4.00 21.17
C CYS A 36 -10.79 5.49 21.41
N GLY A 37 -10.70 6.29 20.36
CA GLY A 37 -10.41 7.73 20.41
C GLY A 37 -9.04 8.10 20.97
N LYS A 38 -8.13 7.12 21.09
CA LYS A 38 -6.82 7.25 21.78
C LYS A 38 -5.60 6.95 20.91
N GLU A 39 -5.72 5.97 20.01
CA GLU A 39 -4.59 5.52 19.18
C GLU A 39 -4.50 6.37 17.92
N GLU A 40 -3.30 6.87 17.59
CA GLU A 40 -2.98 7.44 16.29
C GLU A 40 -2.58 6.30 15.34
N ILE A 41 -3.36 6.10 14.29
CA ILE A 41 -3.29 4.95 13.39
C ILE A 41 -2.85 5.41 12.00
N ARG A 42 -1.86 4.70 11.44
CA ARG A 42 -1.45 4.86 10.03
C ARG A 42 -2.14 3.84 9.12
N TYR A 43 -2.25 2.59 9.62
CA TYR A 43 -2.93 1.51 8.92
C TYR A 43 -4.35 1.43 9.44
N VAL A 44 -5.30 1.86 8.61
CA VAL A 44 -6.68 2.06 9.01
C VAL A 44 -7.50 0.86 8.56
N HIS A 45 -8.08 0.14 9.51
CA HIS A 45 -9.03 -0.94 9.24
C HIS A 45 -10.41 -0.32 9.09
N ILE A 46 -11.01 -0.51 7.92
CA ILE A 46 -12.35 -0.01 7.60
C ILE A 46 -13.35 -1.13 7.85
N LEU A 47 -14.32 -0.86 8.72
CA LEU A 47 -15.34 -1.81 9.14
C LEU A 47 -16.75 -1.25 8.92
N SER A 48 -17.71 -2.13 8.70
CA SER A 48 -19.13 -1.80 8.58
C SER A 48 -19.95 -2.64 9.56
N HIS A 49 -21.18 -2.24 9.84
CA HIS A 49 -22.13 -3.03 10.64
C HIS A 49 -23.54 -2.72 10.18
N ASP A 50 -24.40 -3.73 10.07
CA ASP A 50 -25.78 -3.61 9.57
C ASP A 50 -26.66 -2.59 10.34
N GLU A 51 -26.31 -2.29 11.59
CA GLU A 51 -27.07 -1.39 12.47
C GLU A 51 -26.49 0.03 12.48
N VAL A 52 -25.36 0.25 11.78
CA VAL A 52 -24.62 1.52 11.76
C VAL A 52 -24.42 1.95 10.31
N ALA A 53 -25.02 3.08 9.94
CA ALA A 53 -24.94 3.59 8.56
C ALA A 53 -23.53 4.06 8.16
N GLU A 54 -22.70 4.43 9.14
CA GLU A 54 -21.34 4.91 8.92
C GLU A 54 -20.32 3.78 9.03
N THR A 55 -19.28 3.83 8.19
CA THR A 55 -18.13 2.94 8.33
C THR A 55 -17.21 3.43 9.44
N TYR A 56 -16.63 2.48 10.17
CA TYR A 56 -15.69 2.77 11.24
C TYR A 56 -14.26 2.57 10.76
N ARG A 57 -13.43 3.59 11.03
CA ARG A 57 -12.01 3.63 10.72
C ARG A 57 -11.21 3.46 12.01
N VAL A 58 -10.60 2.29 12.19
CA VAL A 58 -10.07 1.89 13.50
C VAL A 58 -8.69 1.26 13.41
N GLY A 59 -8.00 1.26 14.54
CA GLY A 59 -6.71 0.57 14.70
C GLY A 59 -6.89 -0.94 14.81
N CYS A 60 -5.80 -1.68 14.60
CA CYS A 60 -5.78 -3.15 14.54
C CYS A 60 -6.46 -3.80 15.76
N VAL A 61 -6.13 -3.35 16.97
CA VAL A 61 -6.68 -3.94 18.20
C VAL A 61 -8.19 -3.69 18.33
N CYS A 62 -8.67 -2.54 17.87
CA CYS A 62 -10.11 -2.27 17.84
C CYS A 62 -10.79 -3.11 16.78
N ALA A 63 -10.17 -3.28 15.60
CA ALA A 63 -10.70 -4.14 14.56
C ALA A 63 -10.86 -5.59 15.02
N GLU A 64 -9.82 -6.19 15.61
CA GLU A 64 -9.88 -7.56 16.14
C GLU A 64 -11.03 -7.74 17.15
N LYS A 65 -11.22 -6.75 18.03
CA LYS A 65 -12.30 -6.79 19.01
C LYS A 65 -13.66 -6.63 18.33
N MET A 66 -13.83 -5.68 17.42
CA MET A 66 -15.11 -5.37 16.79
C MET A 66 -15.61 -6.50 15.87
N THR A 67 -14.70 -7.12 15.12
CA THR A 67 -15.06 -8.25 14.23
C THR A 67 -15.09 -9.58 14.98
N GLY A 68 -14.38 -9.70 16.10
CA GLY A 68 -14.15 -10.98 16.78
C GLY A 68 -13.08 -11.84 16.09
N ASP A 69 -12.37 -11.29 15.11
CA ASP A 69 -11.27 -11.94 14.38
C ASP A 69 -9.92 -11.44 14.89
N TYR A 70 -9.23 -12.29 15.65
CA TYR A 70 -7.94 -11.98 16.27
C TYR A 70 -6.73 -12.38 15.42
N VAL A 71 -6.93 -12.71 14.14
CA VAL A 71 -5.88 -13.18 13.24
C VAL A 71 -5.77 -12.30 11.99
N ASN A 72 -6.87 -12.15 11.24
CA ASN A 72 -6.80 -11.54 9.92
C ASN A 72 -6.50 -10.03 9.93
N PRO A 73 -7.03 -9.19 10.85
CA PRO A 73 -6.66 -7.78 10.90
C PRO A 73 -5.14 -7.60 11.02
N LYS A 74 -4.50 -8.34 11.93
CA LYS A 74 -3.06 -8.29 12.13
C LYS A 74 -2.28 -8.74 10.90
N GLU A 75 -2.71 -9.82 10.24
CA GLU A 75 -2.03 -10.31 9.04
C GLU A 75 -2.14 -9.33 7.88
N ARG A 76 -3.32 -8.76 7.64
CA ARG A 76 -3.54 -7.74 6.60
C ARG A 76 -2.69 -6.49 6.83
N GLN A 77 -2.62 -6.02 8.08
CA GLN A 77 -1.74 -4.91 8.43
C GLN A 77 -0.26 -5.25 8.21
N ARG A 78 0.17 -6.45 8.64
CA ARG A 78 1.54 -6.91 8.42
C ARG A 78 1.91 -6.93 6.94
N GLN A 79 0.98 -7.30 6.07
CA GLN A 79 1.18 -7.29 4.62
C GLN A 79 1.41 -5.86 4.09
N LEU A 80 0.60 -4.87 4.50
CA LEU A 80 0.82 -3.46 4.15
C LEU A 80 2.13 -2.91 4.72
N GLU A 81 2.45 -3.21 5.97
CA GLU A 81 3.73 -2.82 6.59
C GLU A 81 4.92 -3.37 5.81
N ASN A 82 4.85 -4.63 5.40
CA ASN A 82 5.90 -5.27 4.62
C ASN A 82 6.00 -4.65 3.22
N LYS A 83 4.88 -4.34 2.57
CA LYS A 83 4.83 -3.64 1.28
C LYS A 83 5.47 -2.25 1.38
N ALA A 84 5.10 -1.47 2.40
CA ALA A 84 5.68 -0.15 2.64
C ALA A 84 7.21 -0.22 2.87
N LYS A 85 7.68 -1.18 3.67
CA LYS A 85 9.13 -1.43 3.86
C LYS A 85 9.83 -1.82 2.56
N ARG A 86 9.22 -2.69 1.74
CA ARG A 86 9.78 -3.04 0.42
C ARG A 86 9.88 -1.81 -0.48
N LYS A 87 8.83 -0.96 -0.52
CA LYS A 87 8.78 0.28 -1.29
C LYS A 87 9.85 1.28 -0.84
N GLU A 88 10.06 1.42 0.47
CA GLU A 88 11.12 2.26 1.02
C GLU A 88 12.51 1.77 0.60
N ASN A 89 12.77 0.48 0.79
CA ASN A 89 14.04 -0.15 0.39
C ASN A 89 14.27 -0.12 -1.13
N TRP A 90 13.20 -0.12 -1.93
CA TRP A 90 13.28 -0.07 -3.38
C TRP A 90 13.99 1.20 -3.89
N LYS A 91 13.80 2.32 -3.19
CA LYS A 91 14.42 3.61 -3.52
C LYS A 91 15.95 3.55 -3.52
N TYR A 92 16.52 2.68 -2.68
CA TYR A 92 17.96 2.55 -2.47
C TYR A 92 18.59 1.42 -3.28
N LYS A 93 17.85 0.80 -4.20
CA LYS A 93 18.44 -0.23 -5.08
C LYS A 93 19.52 0.36 -5.98
N ASP A 94 20.58 -0.40 -6.15
CA ASP A 94 21.72 -0.02 -6.99
C ASP A 94 21.42 -0.32 -8.47
N TRP A 95 20.75 0.64 -9.11
CA TRP A 95 20.49 0.62 -10.55
C TRP A 95 21.78 0.86 -11.30
N LYS A 96 22.10 -0.02 -12.25
CA LYS A 96 23.29 0.12 -13.10
C LYS A 96 22.93 0.90 -14.36
N GLN A 97 23.91 1.56 -14.95
CA GLN A 97 23.74 2.24 -16.23
C GLN A 97 24.36 1.43 -17.36
N SER A 98 23.61 1.26 -18.44
CA SER A 98 24.10 0.64 -19.68
C SER A 98 24.99 1.61 -20.48
N GLN A 99 25.75 1.10 -21.45
CA GLN A 99 26.53 1.96 -22.37
C GLN A 99 25.68 2.98 -23.14
N LYS A 100 24.38 2.70 -23.31
CA LYS A 100 23.41 3.60 -23.99
C LYS A 100 22.81 4.64 -23.04
N GLY A 101 23.22 4.66 -21.76
CA GLY A 101 22.71 5.59 -20.75
C GLY A 101 21.41 5.16 -20.07
N ASN A 102 20.85 4.00 -20.41
CA ASN A 102 19.64 3.47 -19.77
C ASN A 102 19.96 2.87 -18.41
N ASP A 103 19.15 3.17 -17.40
CA ASP A 103 19.17 2.51 -16.10
C ASP A 103 18.60 1.09 -16.23
N TYR A 104 19.23 0.11 -15.58
CA TYR A 104 18.71 -1.23 -15.51
C TYR A 104 18.99 -1.87 -14.15
N TYR A 105 18.11 -2.80 -13.77
CA TYR A 105 18.22 -3.56 -12.53
C TYR A 105 17.72 -4.98 -12.77
N LYS A 106 18.56 -5.97 -12.45
CA LYS A 106 18.15 -7.36 -12.44
C LYS A 106 17.53 -7.66 -11.09
N PHE A 107 16.28 -8.07 -11.08
CA PHE A 107 15.56 -8.38 -9.87
C PHE A 107 14.90 -9.74 -10.02
N GLU A 108 15.30 -10.69 -9.17
CA GLU A 108 14.93 -12.09 -9.31
C GLU A 108 15.29 -12.58 -10.73
N GLU A 109 14.35 -13.13 -11.49
CA GLU A 109 14.61 -13.62 -12.85
C GLU A 109 14.36 -12.57 -13.95
N HIS A 110 13.98 -11.35 -13.56
CA HIS A 110 13.53 -10.31 -14.49
C HIS A 110 14.57 -9.20 -14.71
N LEU A 111 14.64 -8.71 -15.94
CA LEU A 111 15.39 -7.52 -16.31
C LEU A 111 14.47 -6.30 -16.40
N LEU A 112 14.71 -5.36 -15.50
CA LEU A 112 14.03 -4.07 -15.46
C LEU A 112 14.91 -3.04 -16.18
N VAL A 113 14.34 -2.27 -17.11
CA VAL A 113 15.07 -1.22 -17.82
C VAL A 113 14.26 0.05 -17.79
N ILE A 114 14.88 1.16 -17.42
CA ILE A 114 14.33 2.51 -17.55
C ILE A 114 15.15 3.26 -18.59
N PHE A 115 14.47 3.91 -19.53
CA PHE A 115 15.11 4.69 -20.57
C PHE A 115 14.36 6.00 -20.80
N ARG A 116 15.08 6.99 -21.33
CA ARG A 116 14.49 8.28 -21.71
C ARG A 116 14.00 8.23 -23.15
N ASP A 117 12.72 8.45 -23.34
CA ASP A 117 12.09 8.45 -24.64
C ASP A 117 12.52 9.71 -25.43
N LYS A 118 13.08 9.53 -26.62
CA LYS A 118 13.65 10.64 -27.41
C LYS A 118 12.60 11.63 -27.93
N LYS A 119 11.34 11.22 -28.06
CA LYS A 119 10.27 12.07 -28.62
C LYS A 119 9.63 12.93 -27.55
N THR A 120 9.34 12.33 -26.40
CA THR A 120 8.61 12.95 -25.29
C THR A 120 9.53 13.49 -24.21
N ASN A 121 10.81 13.10 -24.22
CA ASN A 121 11.81 13.41 -23.22
C ASN A 121 11.47 12.90 -21.79
N LYS A 122 10.45 12.04 -21.68
CA LYS A 122 9.98 11.39 -20.46
C LYS A 122 10.62 10.02 -20.27
N PHE A 123 10.64 9.54 -19.03
CA PHE A 123 11.09 8.19 -18.70
C PHE A 123 9.99 7.18 -19.02
N LYS A 124 10.40 6.02 -19.55
CA LYS A 124 9.57 4.83 -19.72
C LYS A 124 10.36 3.65 -19.22
N TYR A 125 9.66 2.57 -18.89
CA TYR A 125 10.30 1.33 -18.47
C TYR A 125 9.87 0.13 -19.31
N THR A 126 10.69 -0.91 -19.25
CA THR A 126 10.32 -2.26 -19.65
C THR A 126 10.61 -3.26 -18.53
N ILE A 127 9.83 -4.34 -18.50
CA ILE A 127 10.07 -5.55 -17.73
C ILE A 127 10.20 -6.68 -18.75
N ASP A 128 11.40 -7.25 -18.87
CA ASP A 128 11.74 -8.26 -19.89
C ASP A 128 11.40 -7.85 -21.33
N GLY A 129 11.56 -6.56 -21.61
CA GLY A 129 11.25 -5.98 -22.92
C GLY A 129 9.79 -5.59 -23.13
N ASN A 130 8.88 -5.97 -22.24
CA ASN A 130 7.48 -5.53 -22.28
C ASN A 130 7.37 -4.10 -21.75
N PHE A 131 6.78 -3.19 -22.54
CA PHE A 131 6.68 -1.78 -22.20
C PHE A 131 5.61 -1.53 -21.14
N GLY A 132 5.96 -0.69 -20.16
CA GLY A 132 4.96 -0.07 -19.31
C GLY A 132 4.04 0.84 -20.13
N LEU A 133 2.78 0.97 -19.69
CA LEU A 133 1.75 1.75 -20.40
C LEU A 133 2.00 3.27 -20.32
N ASN A 134 2.63 3.72 -19.23
CA ASN A 134 2.75 5.13 -18.89
C ASN A 134 4.18 5.67 -19.10
N SER A 135 4.29 7.00 -19.05
CA SER A 135 5.57 7.71 -19.08
C SER A 135 5.65 8.71 -17.95
N TYR A 136 6.87 8.95 -17.46
CA TYR A 136 7.13 9.62 -16.19
C TYR A 136 8.05 10.81 -16.39
N GLN A 137 7.84 11.87 -15.60
CA GLN A 137 8.67 13.07 -15.70
C GLN A 137 10.03 12.84 -15.03
N TYR A 138 10.05 12.13 -13.92
CA TYR A 138 11.24 11.88 -13.12
C TYR A 138 11.63 10.40 -13.11
N LEU A 139 12.93 10.12 -12.99
CA LEU A 139 13.44 8.74 -12.87
C LEU A 139 12.89 8.04 -11.63
N SER A 140 12.69 8.77 -10.52
CA SER A 140 12.11 8.24 -9.29
C SER A 140 10.69 7.72 -9.49
N GLU A 141 9.86 8.45 -10.24
CA GLU A 141 8.49 8.04 -10.58
C GLU A 141 8.49 6.76 -11.42
N ALA A 142 9.42 6.64 -12.39
CA ALA A 142 9.56 5.41 -13.17
C ALA A 142 10.00 4.22 -12.30
N LYS A 143 10.94 4.42 -11.36
CA LYS A 143 11.36 3.39 -10.41
C LYS A 143 10.21 2.94 -9.50
N GLU A 144 9.43 3.89 -8.99
CA GLU A 144 8.25 3.61 -8.16
C GLU A 144 7.16 2.87 -8.96
N ALA A 145 6.92 3.28 -10.21
CA ALA A 145 5.94 2.61 -11.05
C ALA A 145 6.32 1.16 -11.39
N ILE A 146 7.61 0.88 -11.58
CA ILE A 146 8.08 -0.50 -11.73
C ILE A 146 7.79 -1.29 -10.44
N PHE A 147 8.08 -0.73 -9.27
CA PHE A 147 7.78 -1.40 -8.00
C PHE A 147 6.29 -1.76 -7.88
N ASN A 148 5.40 -0.79 -8.16
CA ASN A 148 3.97 -1.03 -8.12
C ASN A 148 3.54 -2.11 -9.14
N LYS A 149 4.13 -2.12 -10.34
CA LYS A 149 3.84 -3.15 -11.34
C LYS A 149 4.32 -4.54 -10.92
N ILE A 150 5.45 -4.64 -10.23
CA ILE A 150 5.96 -5.90 -9.67
C ILE A 150 4.99 -6.42 -8.60
N GLU A 151 4.54 -5.56 -7.69
CA GLU A 151 3.58 -5.96 -6.64
C GLU A 151 2.25 -6.44 -7.27
N GLU A 152 1.74 -5.75 -8.30
CA GLU A 152 0.56 -6.17 -9.06
C GLU A 152 0.77 -7.53 -9.74
N MET A 153 1.91 -7.76 -10.40
CA MET A 153 2.21 -9.05 -11.04
C MET A 153 2.32 -10.18 -10.01
N LYS A 154 2.93 -9.92 -8.84
CA LYS A 154 3.01 -10.89 -7.74
C LYS A 154 1.63 -11.24 -7.17
N GLU A 155 0.73 -10.27 -7.06
CA GLU A 155 -0.66 -10.49 -6.61
C GLU A 155 -1.45 -11.37 -7.60
N HIS A 156 -1.19 -11.25 -8.91
CA HIS A 156 -1.86 -12.06 -9.95
C HIS A 156 -1.15 -13.40 -10.25
N GLY A 157 0.06 -13.63 -9.73
CA GLY A 157 0.86 -14.83 -10.03
C GLY A 157 1.55 -14.80 -11.39
N ASP A 158 1.72 -13.61 -11.97
CA ASP A 158 2.36 -13.37 -13.27
C ASP A 158 3.84 -12.93 -13.16
N TRP A 159 4.35 -12.86 -11.93
CA TRP A 159 5.75 -12.55 -11.63
C TRP A 159 6.59 -13.82 -11.51
#